data_AF-A0A967P8X6-F1
#
_entry.id   AF-A0A967P8X6-F1
#
_cell.length_a   1.000
_cell.length_b   1.000
_cell.length_c   1.000
_cell.angle_alpha   90.00
_cell.angle_beta   90.00
_cell.angle_gamma   90.00
#
_symmetry.space_group_name_H-M   'P 1'
#
loop_
_entity.id
_entity.type
_entity.pdbx_description
1 polymer ?
#
loop_
_entity_poly.entity_id
_entity_poly.type
_entity_poly.pdbx_seq_one_letter_code
_entity_poly.pdbx_strand_id
1 'polypeptide(L)'
;MFFIFLIVTSIALFSIFKTELLTDGNTTGKYLCGFISVFWFARLFIQFFIFKTPEFLKTGAMKAGYNLLTFALMYLSITYGLAVFI
;
A
#
# COMPACT_ATOMS: atom_id res chain seq x y z
N MET A 1 13.23 -3.28 10.01
CA MET A 1 11.87 -3.85 10.13
C MET A 1 10.90 -2.94 10.88
N PHE A 2 11.27 -2.38 12.04
CA PHE A 2 10.39 -1.50 12.85
C PHE A 2 9.86 -0.26 12.10
N PHE A 3 10.70 0.40 11.30
CA PHE A 3 10.33 1.57 10.52
C PHE A 3 9.12 1.33 9.60
N ILE A 4 9.11 0.20 8.89
CA ILE A 4 8.04 -0.18 7.97
C ILE A 4 6.73 -0.43 8.73
N PHE A 5 6.82 -1.07 9.89
CA PHE A 5 5.65 -1.34 10.73
C PHE A 5 5.02 -0.04 11.23
N LEU A 6 5.83 0.90 11.70
CA LEU A 6 5.35 2.20 12.17
C LEU A 6 4.67 2.98 11.05
N ILE A 7 5.28 3.08 9.86
CA ILE A 7 4.68 3.80 8.73
C ILE A 7 3.35 3.17 8.30
N VAL A 8 3.29 1.84 8.16
CA VAL A 8 2.04 1.16 7.78
C VAL A 8 0.94 1.43 8.80
N THR A 9 1.28 1.34 10.09
CA THR A 9 0.31 1.57 11.17
C THR A 9 -0.15 3.03 11.18
N SER A 10 0.75 3.99 10.97
CA SER A 10 0.41 5.41 10.85
C SER A 10 -0.51 5.69 9.66
N ILE A 11 -0.22 5.13 8.48
CA ILE A 11 -1.08 5.26 7.29
C ILE A 11 -2.46 4.64 7.56
N ALA A 12 -2.50 3.44 8.16
CA ALA A 12 -3.75 2.76 8.50
C ALA A 12 -4.59 3.56 9.50
N LEU A 13 -3.98 4.08 10.56
CA LEU A 13 -4.64 4.96 11.54
C LEU A 13 -5.19 6.22 10.85
N PHE A 14 -4.39 6.84 9.98
CA PHE A 14 -4.83 8.05 9.27
C PHE A 14 -6.02 7.77 8.35
N SER A 15 -6.00 6.64 7.63
CA SER A 15 -7.11 6.23 6.76
C SER A 15 -8.38 5.85 7.50
N ILE A 16 -8.30 5.40 8.75
CA ILE A 16 -9.48 5.03 9.56
C ILE A 16 -10.06 6.26 10.29
N PHE A 17 -9.20 7.10 10.88
CA PHE A 17 -9.63 8.21 11.74
C PHE A 17 -9.87 9.53 11.00
N LYS A 18 -9.32 9.70 9.79
CA LYS A 18 -9.41 10.95 9.01
C LYS A 18 -9.98 10.70 7.60
N THR A 19 -10.91 9.76 7.48
CA THR A 19 -11.61 9.45 6.21
C THR A 19 -12.25 10.68 5.60
N GLU A 20 -12.90 11.52 6.42
CA GLU A 20 -13.56 12.76 5.96
C GLU A 20 -12.57 13.68 5.23
N LEU A 21 -11.36 13.84 5.75
CA LEU A 21 -10.31 14.68 5.14
C LEU A 21 -9.80 14.11 3.80
N LEU A 22 -9.89 12.79 3.63
CA LEU A 22 -9.48 12.08 2.43
C LEU A 22 -10.58 12.10 1.34
N THR A 23 -11.85 12.20 1.74
CA THR A 23 -13.00 12.17 0.84
C THR A 23 -13.59 13.56 0.52
N ASP A 24 -13.21 14.61 1.25
CA ASP A 24 -13.74 15.97 1.09
C ASP A 24 -13.32 16.67 -0.23
N GLY A 25 -12.54 16.00 -1.10
CA GLY A 25 -12.03 16.56 -2.35
C GLY A 25 -11.00 17.69 -2.17
N ASN A 26 -10.61 17.97 -0.93
CA ASN A 26 -9.70 19.04 -0.57
C ASN A 26 -8.27 18.75 -1.09
N THR A 27 -7.51 19.80 -1.44
CA THR A 27 -6.20 19.65 -2.09
C THR A 27 -5.22 18.85 -1.21
N THR A 28 -5.28 19.07 0.11
CA THR A 28 -4.47 18.32 1.10
C THR A 28 -4.76 16.82 1.10
N GLY A 29 -6.03 16.43 0.98
CA GLY A 29 -6.45 15.02 0.91
C GLY A 29 -5.92 14.35 -0.35
N LYS A 30 -5.97 15.05 -1.49
CA LYS A 30 -5.42 14.58 -2.78
C LYS A 30 -3.91 14.34 -2.74
N TYR A 31 -3.14 15.28 -2.18
CA TYR A 31 -1.69 15.10 -2.04
C TYR A 31 -1.34 13.94 -1.11
N LEU A 32 -2.11 13.76 -0.02
CA LEU A 32 -1.89 12.67 0.90
C LEU A 32 -2.24 11.30 0.29
N CYS A 33 -3.37 11.20 -0.41
CA CYS A 33 -3.73 10.03 -1.20
C CYS A 33 -2.66 9.68 -2.24
N GLY A 34 -2.14 10.69 -2.96
CA GLY A 34 -1.04 10.51 -3.91
C GLY A 34 0.23 9.99 -3.25
N PHE A 35 0.62 10.55 -2.10
CA PHE A 35 1.76 10.06 -1.33
C PHE A 35 1.59 8.60 -0.88
N ILE A 36 0.41 8.25 -0.36
CA ILE A 36 0.08 6.88 0.07
C ILE A 36 0.13 5.92 -1.14
N SER A 37 -0.41 6.33 -2.29
CA SER A 37 -0.36 5.56 -3.53
C SER A 37 1.07 5.28 -3.98
N VAL A 38 1.94 6.31 -4.01
CA VAL A 38 3.36 6.15 -4.36
C VAL A 38 4.08 5.24 -3.37
N PHE A 39 3.79 5.36 -2.07
CA PHE A 39 4.37 4.49 -1.05
C PHE A 39 4.02 3.01 -1.28
N TRP A 40 2.74 2.71 -1.52
CA TRP A 40 2.30 1.35 -1.80
C TRP A 40 2.84 0.83 -3.13
N PHE A 41 2.90 1.67 -4.16
CA PHE A 41 3.46 1.32 -5.47
C PHE A 41 4.96 1.01 -5.39
N ALA A 42 5.75 1.86 -4.72
CA ALA A 42 7.17 1.63 -4.50
C ALA A 42 7.41 0.32 -3.73
N ARG A 43 6.52 -0.02 -2.78
CA ARG A 43 6.59 -1.27 -2.04
C ARG A 43 6.30 -2.48 -2.93
N LEU A 44 5.30 -2.37 -3.80
CA LEU A 44 4.99 -3.37 -4.83
C LEU A 44 6.18 -3.57 -5.78
N PHE A 45 6.80 -2.47 -6.21
CA PHE A 45 7.96 -2.49 -7.08
C PHE A 45 9.15 -3.19 -6.42
N ILE A 46 9.47 -2.88 -5.17
CA ILE A 46 10.52 -3.57 -4.41
C ILE A 46 10.24 -5.06 -4.28
N GLN A 47 8.98 -5.43 -4.02
CA GLN A 47 8.57 -6.83 -3.92
C GLN A 47 8.76 -7.60 -5.23
N PHE A 48 8.52 -6.97 -6.38
CA PHE A 48 8.73 -7.61 -7.69
C PHE A 48 10.19 -7.60 -8.17
N PHE A 49 10.91 -6.50 -7.98
CA PHE A 49 12.22 -6.27 -8.62
C PHE A 49 13.41 -6.57 -7.71
N ILE A 50 13.31 -6.28 -6.40
CA ILE A 50 14.43 -6.48 -5.46
C ILE A 50 14.34 -7.86 -4.81
N PHE A 51 13.15 -8.27 -4.38
CA PHE A 51 12.91 -9.61 -3.89
C PHE A 51 12.64 -10.56 -5.06
N LYS A 52 13.69 -10.91 -5.83
CA LYS A 52 13.68 -12.15 -6.60
C LYS A 52 13.28 -13.26 -5.62
N THR A 53 12.41 -14.16 -6.03
CA THR A 53 11.90 -15.26 -5.19
C THR A 53 12.69 -16.54 -5.49
N PRO A 54 13.97 -16.69 -5.08
CA PRO A 54 14.59 -18.00 -5.08
C PRO A 54 14.13 -18.73 -3.80
N GLU A 55 13.55 -19.90 -4.00
CA GLU A 55 13.62 -21.07 -3.10
C GLU A 55 12.88 -21.08 -1.74
N PHE A 56 12.35 -19.96 -1.22
CA PHE A 56 11.67 -19.95 0.09
C PHE A 56 10.15 -20.26 0.07
N LEU A 57 9.53 -20.31 -1.10
CA LEU A 57 8.10 -20.62 -1.28
C LEU A 57 7.85 -22.13 -1.45
N LYS A 58 8.24 -22.96 -0.47
CA LYS A 58 8.09 -24.42 -0.56
C LYS A 58 6.67 -24.93 -0.26
N THR A 59 5.83 -24.15 0.43
CA THR A 59 4.47 -24.55 0.84
C THR A 59 3.39 -23.64 0.27
N GLY A 60 2.26 -24.22 -0.16
CA GLY A 60 1.16 -23.51 -0.83
C GLY A 60 0.59 -22.32 -0.04
N ALA A 61 0.57 -22.39 1.30
CA ALA A 61 0.09 -21.31 2.15
C ALA A 61 0.97 -20.04 2.09
N MET A 62 2.30 -20.18 2.00
CA MET A 62 3.19 -19.02 1.85
C MET A 62 3.03 -18.37 0.46
N LYS A 63 2.77 -19.17 -0.57
CA LYS A 63 2.50 -18.68 -1.92
C LYS A 63 1.18 -17.94 -2.00
N ALA A 64 0.15 -18.46 -1.33
CA ALA A 64 -1.13 -17.78 -1.19
C ALA A 64 -0.98 -16.44 -0.45
N GLY A 65 -0.27 -16.41 0.68
CA GLY A 65 -0.01 -15.18 1.43
C GLY A 65 0.76 -14.13 0.62
N TYR A 66 1.77 -14.55 -0.14
CA TYR A 66 2.54 -13.66 -1.02
C TYR A 66 1.67 -13.05 -2.13
N ASN A 67 0.85 -13.88 -2.79
CA ASN A 67 -0.06 -13.41 -3.83
C ASN A 67 -1.14 -12.49 -3.25
N LEU A 68 -1.75 -12.85 -2.12
CA LEU A 68 -2.76 -12.04 -1.44
C LEU A 68 -2.20 -10.66 -1.07
N LEU A 69 -0.99 -10.62 -0.49
CA LEU A 69 -0.32 -9.38 -0.14
C LEU A 69 -0.04 -8.52 -1.38
N THR A 70 0.39 -9.15 -2.48
CA THR A 70 0.62 -8.47 -3.76
C THR A 70 -0.68 -7.86 -4.30
N PHE A 71 -1.79 -8.60 -4.27
CA PHE A 71 -3.10 -8.09 -4.68
C PHE A 71 -3.57 -6.93 -3.78
N ALA A 72 -3.41 -7.04 -2.46
CA ALA A 72 -3.78 -5.99 -1.53
C ALA A 72 -2.98 -4.70 -1.78
N LEU A 73 -1.67 -4.80 -1.98
CA LEU A 73 -0.81 -3.65 -2.30
C LEU A 73 -1.19 -3.01 -3.64
N MET A 74 -1.55 -3.83 -4.64
CA MET A 74 -1.97 -3.35 -5.95
C MET A 74 -3.30 -2.59 -5.85
N TYR A 75 -4.25 -3.16 -5.13
CA TYR A 75 -5.54 -2.54 -4.86
C TYR A 75 -5.38 -1.20 -4.13
N LEU A 76 -4.56 -1.14 -3.08
CA LEU A 76 -4.29 0.10 -2.35
C LEU A 76 -3.62 1.15 -3.26
N SER A 77 -2.63 0.76 -4.06
CA SER A 77 -1.94 1.70 -4.97
C SER A 77 -2.91 2.33 -5.97
N ILE A 78 -3.81 1.52 -6.55
CA ILE A 78 -4.79 1.97 -7.54
C ILE A 78 -5.87 2.83 -6.89
N THR A 79 -6.46 2.38 -5.78
CA THR A 79 -7.56 3.12 -5.12
C THR A 79 -7.11 4.48 -4.60
N TYR A 80 -5.97 4.56 -3.91
CA TYR A 80 -5.41 5.84 -3.47
C TYR A 80 -4.92 6.70 -4.65
N GLY A 81 -4.47 6.09 -5.74
CA GLY A 81 -4.08 6.81 -6.96
C GLY A 81 -5.27 7.46 -7.66
N LEU A 82 -6.39 6.73 -7.77
CA LEU A 82 -7.64 7.25 -8.33
C LEU A 82 -8.26 8.34 -7.44
N ALA A 83 -8.12 8.22 -6.12
CA ALA A 83 -8.59 9.22 -5.17
C ALA A 83 -7.90 10.59 -5.30
N VAL A 84 -6.79 10.69 -6.04
CA VAL A 84 -6.17 12.00 -6.37
C VAL A 84 -6.99 12.75 -7.41
N PHE A 85 -7.69 12.03 -8.30
CA PHE A 85 -8.38 12.61 -9.46
C PHE A 85 -9.86 12.92 -9.21
N ILE A 86 -10.43 12.35 -8.15
CA ILE A 86 -11.78 12.61 -7.65
C ILE A 86 -11.67 13.75 -6.64
#